data_AF-A0A7X9P8Z6-F1
#
_entry.id   AF-A0A7X9P8Z6-F1
#
_cell.length_a   1.000
_cell.length_b   1.000
_cell.length_c   1.000
_cell.angle_alpha   90.00
_cell.angle_beta   90.00
_cell.angle_gamma   90.00
#
_symmetry.space_group_name_H-M   'P 1'
#
loop_
_entity.id
_entity.type
_entity.pdbx_description
1 polymer ?
#
loop_
_entity_poly.entity_id
_entity_poly.type
_entity_poly.pdbx_seq_one_letter_code
_entity_poly.pdbx_strand_id
1 'polypeptide(L)'
;ERAPAESAGGALDNLVTQFSNAFDCFRELAQNSIDAGSPVVEVWTEFQATRGLVGVACLHVDDDGDGMDERIIDHELTKLFASSKEGDLTKIGKFGIGFVSVFALKPSAVLVHTGRGGEYWEVLFHEDRSFTKTRLAEPVEGTRVTLFVEADDQRYRELVAGIRGALRKWCCHAEARVTFEDRSPLPGRAPAVEVINEPFTVEGACVTRAEAPGTEIVLAYANRPHYAFFNRGLALASTDVAAQVLDERRARRYRRISFKISSRYIEHTLSRESVMRDENYDRVMALLDAAAGGPLLDRLVAELEALAGRPPERPWTEEDLARYGERIGWLLAEPTASLDRIRKRRILRTVEGAALSLAEAWEVFGRDGRVLVASQATPLTALLAGDGVPVFLAGLGEGRAETLADDAEAGHPTRGVPALLGAWLRLNRSRRFAARAKDVVKTVLPAEWTGGLRPEAPPEIADPERVYVAVALDERVPAEIEALLARASSLLRAARAGYRRLHSFVPAAPTLADPLFVTGRTLGPRMARPPRDVPDRRRRLEAAVNRVHPHFVRLARLHERLPALAGYCLARSLLLADRRLDVQKGDLLGEALREAGA
;
A
#
# COMPACT_ATOMS: atom_id res chain seq x y z
N GLU A 1 -43.03 31.48 -45.33
CA GLU A 1 -43.15 30.70 -44.08
C GLU A 1 -41.75 30.53 -43.48
N ARG A 2 -41.59 30.93 -42.22
CA ARG A 2 -40.35 30.78 -41.44
C ARG A 2 -40.39 29.43 -40.74
N ALA A 3 -39.35 28.61 -40.90
CA ALA A 3 -39.08 27.49 -40.02
C ALA A 3 -38.30 27.98 -38.76
N PRO A 4 -38.44 27.35 -37.58
CA PRO A 4 -37.93 27.89 -36.33
C PRO A 4 -36.43 27.60 -36.14
N ALA A 5 -35.70 28.61 -35.66
CA ALA A 5 -34.28 28.57 -35.30
C ALA A 5 -34.05 28.02 -33.86
N GLU A 6 -34.63 26.87 -33.53
CA GLU A 6 -34.62 26.31 -32.16
C GLU A 6 -33.60 25.19 -31.90
N SER A 7 -32.77 24.75 -32.86
CA SER A 7 -31.95 23.53 -32.67
C SER A 7 -30.46 23.73 -32.35
N ALA A 8 -29.88 24.92 -32.51
CA ALA A 8 -28.44 25.16 -32.28
C ALA A 8 -28.15 25.84 -30.92
N GLY A 9 -28.98 26.80 -30.51
CA GLY A 9 -28.84 27.50 -29.23
C GLY A 9 -29.01 26.58 -28.02
N GLY A 10 -30.03 25.71 -28.05
CA GLY A 10 -30.28 24.75 -26.97
C GLY A 10 -29.20 23.67 -26.82
N ALA A 11 -28.57 23.23 -27.92
CA ALA A 11 -27.45 22.30 -27.87
C ALA A 11 -26.19 22.95 -27.25
N LEU A 12 -25.99 24.24 -27.52
CA LEU A 12 -24.89 25.03 -26.97
C LEU A 12 -25.07 25.32 -25.48
N ASP A 13 -26.27 25.69 -25.05
CA ASP A 13 -26.58 25.88 -23.62
C ASP A 13 -26.46 24.57 -22.83
N ASN A 14 -26.81 23.44 -23.44
CA ASN A 14 -26.58 22.12 -22.86
C ASN A 14 -25.09 21.72 -22.81
N LEU A 15 -24.23 22.26 -23.67
CA LEU A 15 -22.77 22.06 -23.63
C LEU A 15 -22.11 22.95 -22.57
N VAL A 16 -22.55 24.21 -22.46
CA VAL A 16 -22.03 25.13 -21.44
C VAL A 16 -22.42 24.67 -20.04
N THR A 17 -23.61 24.08 -19.87
CA THR A 17 -24.07 23.52 -18.58
C THR A 17 -23.40 22.18 -18.21
N GLN A 18 -22.66 21.54 -19.12
CA GLN A 18 -21.89 20.32 -18.82
C GLN A 18 -20.61 20.60 -18.01
N PHE A 19 -20.17 21.85 -17.91
CA PHE A 19 -19.06 22.23 -17.05
C PHE A 19 -19.52 22.35 -15.59
N SER A 20 -19.01 21.49 -14.71
CA SER A 20 -19.32 21.53 -13.28
C SER A 20 -18.77 22.79 -12.58
N ASN A 21 -17.80 23.47 -13.18
CA ASN A 21 -17.28 24.77 -12.74
C ASN A 21 -16.99 25.71 -13.92
N ALA A 22 -17.54 26.93 -13.88
CA ALA A 22 -17.33 27.93 -14.94
C ALA A 22 -15.86 28.36 -15.12
N PHE A 23 -15.03 28.27 -14.07
CA PHE A 23 -13.60 28.59 -14.15
C PHE A 23 -12.78 27.52 -14.88
N ASP A 24 -13.35 26.34 -15.18
CA ASP A 24 -12.66 25.31 -15.96
C ASP A 24 -12.40 25.77 -17.41
N CYS A 25 -13.00 26.87 -17.87
CA CYS A 25 -12.64 27.49 -19.15
C CYS A 25 -11.15 27.92 -19.23
N PHE A 26 -10.52 28.25 -18.10
CA PHE A 26 -9.10 28.61 -18.07
C PHE A 26 -8.18 27.40 -18.31
N ARG A 27 -8.63 26.18 -17.97
CA ARG A 27 -7.96 24.95 -18.40
C ARG A 27 -8.00 24.84 -19.93
N GLU A 28 -9.14 25.10 -20.54
CA GLU A 28 -9.33 24.99 -21.99
C GLU A 28 -8.53 26.03 -22.77
N LEU A 29 -8.50 27.27 -22.28
CA LEU A 29 -7.68 28.32 -22.87
C LEU A 29 -6.19 27.97 -22.77
N ALA A 30 -5.70 27.55 -21.60
CA ALA A 30 -4.32 27.09 -21.45
C ALA A 30 -4.00 25.88 -22.34
N GLN A 31 -4.94 24.94 -22.48
CA GLN A 31 -4.81 23.81 -23.39
C GLN A 31 -4.67 24.25 -24.84
N ASN A 32 -5.48 25.21 -25.29
CA ASN A 32 -5.39 25.75 -26.65
C ASN A 32 -4.03 26.42 -26.90
N SER A 33 -3.52 27.17 -25.93
CA SER A 33 -2.19 27.79 -26.01
C SER A 33 -1.06 26.76 -26.08
N ILE A 34 -1.12 25.69 -25.27
CA ILE A 34 -0.15 24.57 -25.31
C ILE A 34 -0.24 23.81 -26.64
N ASP A 35 -1.45 23.58 -27.13
CA ASP A 35 -1.70 22.97 -28.44
C ASP A 35 -1.22 23.87 -29.58
N ALA A 36 -1.22 25.19 -29.42
CA ALA A 36 -0.65 26.14 -30.38
C ALA A 36 0.89 26.19 -30.32
N GLY A 37 1.52 25.42 -29.42
CA GLY A 37 2.97 25.35 -29.27
C GLY A 37 3.56 26.45 -28.39
N SER A 38 2.72 27.20 -27.65
CA SER A 38 3.23 28.28 -26.82
C SER A 38 4.08 27.76 -25.65
N PRO A 39 5.30 28.31 -25.43
CA PRO A 39 6.13 27.96 -24.28
C PRO A 39 5.65 28.65 -22.99
N VAL A 40 4.82 29.70 -23.11
CA VAL A 40 4.31 30.50 -21.99
C VAL A 40 2.81 30.74 -22.17
N VAL A 41 2.05 30.66 -21.09
CA VAL A 41 0.65 31.06 -21.04
C VAL A 41 0.51 32.09 -19.93
N GLU A 42 0.21 33.33 -20.30
CA GLU A 42 0.08 34.43 -19.35
C GLU A 42 -1.39 34.69 -19.06
N VAL A 43 -1.79 34.50 -17.80
CA VAL A 43 -3.14 34.82 -17.35
C VAL A 43 -3.08 36.04 -16.45
N TRP A 44 -3.89 37.04 -16.74
CA TRP A 44 -3.91 38.23 -15.88
C TRP A 44 -5.29 38.87 -15.84
N THR A 45 -5.55 39.63 -14.79
CA THR A 45 -6.86 40.25 -14.56
C THR A 45 -6.70 41.72 -14.23
N GLU A 46 -7.66 42.53 -14.64
CA GLU A 46 -7.77 43.93 -14.22
C GLU A 46 -9.23 44.30 -13.97
N PHE A 47 -9.45 45.23 -13.05
CA PHE A 47 -10.77 45.75 -12.71
C PHE A 47 -10.85 47.24 -13.05
N GLN A 48 -11.73 47.57 -13.98
CA GLN A 48 -12.02 48.94 -14.39
C GLN A 48 -13.30 49.40 -13.69
N ALA A 49 -13.13 50.11 -12.57
CA ALA A 49 -14.24 50.70 -11.83
C ALA A 49 -14.88 51.84 -12.65
N THR A 50 -16.19 51.77 -12.86
CA THR A 50 -16.98 52.90 -13.40
C THR A 50 -17.49 53.76 -12.23
N ARG A 51 -18.01 54.98 -12.44
CA ARG A 51 -18.52 55.87 -11.36
C ARG A 51 -19.83 55.36 -10.69
N GLY A 52 -19.94 54.05 -10.44
CA GLY A 52 -21.01 53.35 -9.74
C GLY A 52 -20.46 52.10 -9.03
N LEU A 53 -21.30 51.38 -8.28
CA LEU A 53 -20.89 50.18 -7.52
C LEU A 53 -20.53 48.97 -8.40
N VAL A 54 -20.70 49.06 -9.73
CA VAL A 54 -20.43 48.01 -10.71
C VAL A 54 -19.43 48.53 -11.75
N GLY A 55 -18.38 47.76 -12.02
CA GLY A 55 -17.39 47.99 -13.05
C GLY A 55 -17.25 46.80 -13.98
N VAL A 56 -16.18 46.79 -14.78
CA VAL A 56 -15.87 45.69 -15.71
C VAL A 56 -14.58 45.02 -15.29
N ALA A 57 -14.63 43.71 -15.07
CA ALA A 57 -13.47 42.85 -14.92
C ALA A 57 -13.01 42.37 -16.31
N CYS A 58 -11.77 42.65 -16.67
CA CYS A 58 -11.13 42.12 -17.87
C CYS A 58 -10.26 40.93 -17.47
N LEU A 59 -10.53 39.76 -18.04
CA LEU A 59 -9.81 38.53 -17.76
C LEU A 59 -9.05 38.12 -19.02
N HIS A 60 -7.73 38.07 -18.95
CA HIS A 60 -6.84 37.90 -20.10
C HIS A 60 -6.17 36.53 -20.07
N VAL A 61 -6.06 35.90 -21.24
CA VAL A 61 -5.18 34.76 -21.50
C VAL A 61 -4.42 35.03 -22.78
N ASP A 62 -3.10 35.14 -22.66
CA ASP A 62 -2.19 35.48 -23.74
C ASP A 62 -1.21 34.31 -23.97
N ASP A 63 -0.93 34.02 -25.25
CA ASP A 63 0.06 33.05 -25.67
C ASP A 63 0.82 33.48 -26.91
N ASP A 64 2.05 32.97 -27.06
CA ASP A 64 2.96 33.24 -28.17
C ASP A 64 2.99 32.05 -29.17
N GLY A 65 1.88 31.30 -29.28
CA GLY A 65 1.78 30.15 -30.18
C GLY A 65 1.62 30.53 -31.65
N ASP A 66 1.24 29.54 -32.46
CA ASP A 66 1.07 29.71 -33.92
C ASP A 66 -0.01 30.73 -34.35
N GLY A 67 -0.93 31.08 -33.43
CA GLY A 67 -2.10 31.92 -33.73
C GLY A 67 -3.05 31.33 -34.80
N MET A 68 -3.94 32.17 -35.31
CA MET A 68 -4.98 31.80 -36.28
C MET A 68 -4.96 32.73 -37.51
N ASP A 69 -5.19 32.12 -38.67
CA ASP A 69 -5.50 32.83 -39.92
C ASP A 69 -7.03 32.93 -40.11
N GLU A 70 -7.47 33.62 -41.17
CA GLU A 70 -8.90 33.80 -41.46
C GLU A 70 -9.66 32.46 -41.55
N ARG A 71 -9.03 31.47 -42.17
CA ARG A 71 -9.61 30.15 -42.39
C ARG A 71 -9.81 29.41 -41.06
N ILE A 72 -8.84 29.42 -40.17
CA ILE A 72 -8.94 28.79 -38.84
C ILE A 72 -10.07 29.46 -38.04
N ILE A 73 -10.20 30.79 -38.12
CA ILE A 73 -11.29 31.51 -37.46
C ILE A 73 -12.66 31.04 -37.98
N ASP A 74 -12.85 31.00 -39.30
CA ASP A 74 -14.15 30.69 -39.92
C ASP A 74 -14.53 29.20 -39.86
N HIS A 75 -13.54 28.32 -39.74
CA HIS A 75 -13.77 26.87 -39.81
C HIS A 75 -13.59 26.14 -38.49
N GLU A 76 -12.81 26.66 -37.54
CA GLU A 76 -12.43 25.95 -36.31
C GLU A 76 -12.86 26.74 -35.07
N LEU A 77 -12.63 28.07 -35.01
CA LEU A 77 -13.03 28.88 -33.85
C LEU A 77 -14.55 29.11 -33.77
N THR A 78 -15.18 29.40 -34.92
CA THR A 78 -16.59 29.84 -34.99
C THR A 78 -17.58 28.70 -35.27
N LYS A 79 -17.09 27.48 -35.56
CA LYS A 79 -17.92 26.29 -35.79
C LYS A 79 -17.82 25.29 -34.65
N LEU A 80 -18.96 25.01 -34.02
CA LEU A 80 -19.06 23.97 -32.99
C LEU A 80 -18.69 22.60 -33.57
N PHE A 81 -17.89 21.83 -32.84
CA PHE A 81 -17.41 20.48 -33.19
C PHE A 81 -16.42 20.39 -34.37
N ALA A 82 -15.93 21.53 -34.88
CA ALA A 82 -14.85 21.51 -35.87
C ALA A 82 -13.49 21.50 -35.14
N SER A 83 -12.82 20.35 -35.12
CA SER A 83 -11.41 20.26 -34.71
C SER A 83 -10.61 19.50 -35.75
N SER A 84 -9.57 20.12 -36.26
CA SER A 84 -8.59 19.51 -37.16
C SER A 84 -7.59 18.58 -36.44
N LYS A 85 -7.70 18.47 -35.10
CA LYS A 85 -6.70 17.84 -34.22
C LYS A 85 -6.97 16.36 -33.90
N GLU A 86 -7.97 15.75 -34.55
CA GLU A 86 -8.30 14.34 -34.36
C GLU A 86 -7.20 13.42 -34.91
N GLY A 87 -6.58 12.60 -34.05
CA GLY A 87 -5.51 11.67 -34.43
C GLY A 87 -4.08 12.16 -34.20
N ASP A 88 -3.88 13.44 -33.81
CA ASP A 88 -2.57 13.97 -33.43
C ASP A 88 -2.31 13.77 -31.92
N LEU A 89 -1.42 12.83 -31.59
CA LEU A 89 -1.02 12.52 -30.21
C LEU A 89 -0.19 13.62 -29.54
N THR A 90 0.15 14.69 -30.25
CA THR A 90 0.80 15.89 -29.69
C THR A 90 -0.21 16.94 -29.24
N LYS A 91 -1.49 16.82 -29.60
CA LYS A 91 -2.56 17.76 -29.25
C LYS A 91 -3.53 17.15 -28.23
N ILE A 92 -4.04 17.98 -27.33
CA ILE A 92 -4.92 17.55 -26.24
C ILE A 92 -6.40 17.74 -26.63
N GLY A 93 -6.74 18.83 -27.34
CA GLY A 93 -8.11 19.18 -27.68
C GLY A 93 -8.62 18.56 -28.98
N LYS A 94 -9.57 17.62 -28.91
CA LYS A 94 -10.12 16.93 -30.11
C LYS A 94 -11.56 17.31 -30.46
N PHE A 95 -12.32 17.86 -29.52
CA PHE A 95 -13.78 17.96 -29.65
C PHE A 95 -14.31 19.27 -30.25
N GLY A 96 -13.46 20.30 -30.43
CA GLY A 96 -13.89 21.58 -31.03
C GLY A 96 -14.92 22.35 -30.20
N ILE A 97 -14.97 22.13 -28.88
CA ILE A 97 -15.90 22.77 -27.93
C ILE A 97 -15.19 23.58 -26.83
N GLY A 98 -13.85 23.52 -26.77
CA GLY A 98 -13.08 24.12 -25.66
C GLY A 98 -13.29 25.62 -25.53
N PHE A 99 -13.28 26.36 -26.65
CA PHE A 99 -13.46 27.82 -26.63
C PHE A 99 -14.84 28.24 -26.09
N VAL A 100 -15.91 27.49 -26.38
CA VAL A 100 -17.26 27.79 -25.92
C VAL A 100 -17.38 27.86 -24.40
N SER A 101 -16.52 27.13 -23.69
CA SER A 101 -16.53 27.10 -22.21
C SER A 101 -16.37 28.49 -21.58
N VAL A 102 -15.75 29.46 -22.26
CA VAL A 102 -15.59 30.84 -21.76
C VAL A 102 -16.94 31.53 -21.47
N PHE A 103 -17.99 31.14 -22.20
CA PHE A 103 -19.34 31.69 -22.00
C PHE A 103 -20.02 31.20 -20.72
N ALA A 104 -19.46 30.19 -20.03
CA ALA A 104 -19.95 29.76 -18.72
C ALA A 104 -19.84 30.86 -17.65
N LEU A 105 -18.90 31.80 -17.82
CA LEU A 105 -18.74 32.97 -16.95
C LEU A 105 -19.74 34.10 -17.25
N LYS A 106 -20.55 33.95 -18.30
CA LYS A 106 -21.49 34.98 -18.80
C LYS A 106 -20.81 36.34 -19.04
N PRO A 107 -19.76 36.39 -19.87
CA PRO A 107 -19.13 37.65 -20.22
C PRO A 107 -20.09 38.51 -21.07
N SER A 108 -20.01 39.84 -20.93
CA SER A 108 -20.71 40.79 -21.79
C SER A 108 -20.11 40.84 -23.20
N ALA A 109 -18.82 40.50 -23.33
CA ALA A 109 -18.15 40.28 -24.59
C ALA A 109 -16.89 39.40 -24.42
N VAL A 110 -16.47 38.74 -25.50
CA VAL A 110 -15.17 38.06 -25.58
C VAL A 110 -14.42 38.57 -26.80
N LEU A 111 -13.24 39.13 -26.58
CA LEU A 111 -12.37 39.66 -27.63
C LEU A 111 -11.21 38.69 -27.86
N VAL A 112 -10.95 38.37 -29.13
CA VAL A 112 -9.81 37.55 -29.54
C VAL A 112 -8.98 38.36 -30.52
N HIS A 113 -7.72 38.62 -30.15
CA HIS A 113 -6.70 39.11 -31.08
C HIS A 113 -5.76 37.96 -31.41
N THR A 114 -5.49 37.73 -32.69
CA THR A 114 -4.65 36.62 -33.11
C THR A 114 -3.91 36.93 -34.40
N GLY A 115 -2.75 36.32 -34.61
CA GLY A 115 -2.01 36.48 -35.84
C GLY A 115 -1.28 35.23 -36.29
N ARG A 116 -1.31 34.96 -37.59
CA ARG A 116 -0.62 33.83 -38.23
C ARG A 116 -0.24 34.17 -39.67
N GLY A 117 0.99 33.84 -40.06
CA GLY A 117 1.41 33.95 -41.47
C GLY A 117 1.35 35.37 -42.05
N GLY A 118 1.48 36.41 -41.22
CA GLY A 118 1.39 37.81 -41.63
C GLY A 118 -0.05 38.36 -41.73
N GLU A 119 -1.05 37.59 -41.30
CA GLU A 119 -2.41 38.06 -41.08
C GLU A 119 -2.68 38.30 -39.60
N TYR A 120 -3.46 39.35 -39.31
CA TYR A 120 -3.80 39.75 -37.96
C TYR A 120 -5.30 40.03 -37.90
N TRP A 121 -5.97 39.45 -36.92
CA TRP A 121 -7.41 39.45 -36.84
C TRP A 121 -7.89 39.78 -35.44
N GLU A 122 -8.97 40.56 -35.40
CA GLU A 122 -9.81 40.78 -34.24
C GLU A 122 -11.13 40.05 -34.44
N VAL A 123 -11.53 39.26 -33.45
CA VAL A 123 -12.83 38.60 -33.40
C VAL A 123 -13.50 39.00 -32.10
N LEU A 124 -14.62 39.74 -32.19
CA LEU A 124 -15.41 40.16 -31.05
C LEU A 124 -16.70 39.34 -31.00
N PHE A 125 -16.82 38.49 -29.99
CA PHE A 125 -18.06 37.79 -29.66
C PHE A 125 -18.89 38.64 -28.70
N HIS A 126 -20.14 38.89 -29.07
CA HIS A 126 -21.12 39.63 -28.28
C HIS A 126 -21.79 38.74 -27.23
N GLU A 127 -22.54 39.33 -26.30
CA GLU A 127 -23.27 38.62 -25.24
C GLU A 127 -24.22 37.53 -25.79
N ASP A 128 -24.85 37.81 -26.94
CA ASP A 128 -25.73 36.86 -27.65
C ASP A 128 -24.97 35.79 -28.46
N ARG A 129 -23.65 35.77 -28.33
CA ARG A 129 -22.69 34.87 -29.02
C ARG A 129 -22.60 35.08 -30.54
N SER A 130 -23.26 36.09 -31.09
CA SER A 130 -22.92 36.57 -32.43
C SER A 130 -21.51 37.14 -32.43
N PHE A 131 -20.86 37.22 -33.60
CA PHE A 131 -19.50 37.74 -33.67
C PHE A 131 -19.28 38.66 -34.85
N THR A 132 -18.32 39.58 -34.67
CA THR A 132 -17.76 40.41 -35.72
C THR A 132 -16.28 40.08 -35.88
N LYS A 133 -15.78 40.14 -37.12
CA LYS A 133 -14.40 39.83 -37.48
C LYS A 133 -13.82 40.99 -38.28
N THR A 134 -12.68 41.52 -37.85
CA THR A 134 -12.00 42.67 -38.46
C THR A 134 -10.52 42.37 -38.64
N ARG A 135 -9.95 42.71 -39.80
CA ARG A 135 -8.52 42.59 -40.03
C ARG A 135 -7.78 43.74 -39.35
N LEU A 136 -6.73 43.43 -38.59
CA LEU A 136 -5.90 44.42 -37.91
C LEU A 136 -4.74 44.86 -38.81
N ALA A 137 -4.35 46.14 -38.68
CA ALA A 137 -3.18 46.70 -39.36
C ALA A 137 -1.89 46.47 -38.56
N GLU A 138 -2.01 46.38 -37.23
CA GLU A 138 -0.89 46.16 -36.33
C GLU A 138 -0.65 44.66 -36.13
N PRO A 139 0.62 44.23 -36.05
CA PRO A 139 0.95 42.83 -35.86
C PRO A 139 0.54 42.33 -34.48
N VAL A 140 -0.04 41.14 -34.46
CA VAL A 140 -0.35 40.37 -33.26
C VAL A 140 0.47 39.07 -33.31
N GLU A 141 1.22 38.81 -32.26
CA GLU A 141 1.91 37.53 -32.05
C GLU A 141 0.98 36.59 -31.25
N GLY A 142 0.93 35.33 -31.66
CA GLY A 142 0.11 34.29 -31.03
C GLY A 142 -1.37 34.65 -30.92
N THR A 143 -1.94 34.45 -29.73
CA THR A 143 -3.37 34.72 -29.45
C THR A 143 -3.54 35.37 -28.09
N ARG A 144 -4.39 36.41 -28.03
CA ARG A 144 -4.84 37.07 -26.81
C ARG A 144 -6.34 36.96 -26.72
N VAL A 145 -6.84 36.45 -25.61
CA VAL A 145 -8.27 36.30 -25.33
C VAL A 145 -8.63 37.15 -24.12
N THR A 146 -9.57 38.07 -24.28
CA THR A 146 -10.08 38.92 -23.19
C THR A 146 -11.56 38.68 -22.97
N LEU A 147 -11.94 38.30 -21.76
CA LEU A 147 -13.33 38.19 -21.33
C LEU A 147 -13.69 39.45 -20.55
N PHE A 148 -14.77 40.12 -20.93
CA PHE A 148 -15.32 41.25 -20.20
C PHE A 148 -16.49 40.77 -19.35
N VAL A 149 -16.38 40.91 -18.02
CA VAL A 149 -17.40 40.45 -17.07
C VAL A 149 -17.81 41.62 -16.20
N GLU A 150 -19.11 41.92 -16.15
CA GLU A 150 -19.64 42.90 -15.20
C GLU A 150 -19.45 42.39 -13.77
N ALA A 151 -18.84 43.22 -12.92
CA ALA A 151 -18.49 42.82 -11.56
C ALA A 151 -18.47 44.03 -10.61
N ASP A 152 -18.83 43.80 -9.35
CA ASP A 152 -18.45 44.66 -8.25
C ASP A 152 -17.12 44.18 -7.62
N ASP A 153 -16.61 44.88 -6.60
CA ASP A 153 -15.37 44.52 -5.92
C ASP A 153 -15.40 43.12 -5.27
N GLN A 154 -16.58 42.64 -4.87
CA GLN A 154 -16.71 41.31 -4.29
C GLN A 154 -16.63 40.25 -5.38
N ARG A 155 -17.40 40.43 -6.45
CA ARG A 155 -17.42 39.54 -7.61
C ARG A 155 -16.05 39.48 -8.29
N TYR A 156 -15.34 40.60 -8.39
CA TYR A 156 -13.97 40.61 -8.93
C TYR A 156 -13.02 39.74 -8.08
N ARG A 157 -13.09 39.84 -6.75
CA ARG A 157 -12.30 38.99 -5.85
C ARG A 157 -12.63 37.51 -6.01
N GLU A 158 -13.91 37.17 -6.21
CA GLU A 158 -14.34 35.80 -6.51
C GLU A 158 -13.76 35.31 -7.86
N LEU A 159 -13.78 36.16 -8.89
CA LEU A 159 -13.19 35.86 -10.20
C LEU A 159 -11.68 35.58 -10.05
N VAL A 160 -10.92 36.48 -9.42
CA VAL A 160 -9.48 36.31 -9.18
C VAL A 160 -9.18 35.00 -8.42
N ALA A 161 -9.93 34.73 -7.35
CA ALA A 161 -9.73 33.51 -6.56
C ALA A 161 -10.08 32.24 -7.36
N GLY A 162 -11.18 32.28 -8.13
CA GLY A 162 -11.64 31.17 -8.96
C GLY A 162 -10.68 30.84 -10.10
N ILE A 163 -10.16 31.85 -10.80
CA ILE A 163 -9.18 31.70 -11.88
C ILE A 163 -7.89 31.10 -11.34
N ARG A 164 -7.33 31.70 -10.27
CA ARG A 164 -6.13 31.18 -9.62
C ARG A 164 -6.32 29.73 -9.16
N GLY A 165 -7.48 29.43 -8.57
CA GLY A 165 -7.84 28.07 -8.15
C GLY A 165 -7.91 27.07 -9.30
N ALA A 166 -8.53 27.45 -10.42
CA ALA A 166 -8.62 26.63 -11.62
C ALA A 166 -7.25 26.37 -12.25
N LEU A 167 -6.43 27.41 -12.40
CA LEU A 167 -5.07 27.27 -12.95
C LEU A 167 -4.20 26.35 -12.08
N ARG A 168 -4.22 26.50 -10.76
CA ARG A 168 -3.48 25.60 -9.85
C ARG A 168 -4.01 24.17 -9.88
N LYS A 169 -5.33 23.98 -10.02
CA LYS A 169 -5.93 22.64 -10.10
C LYS A 169 -5.56 21.93 -11.39
N TRP A 170 -5.61 22.65 -12.52
CA TRP A 170 -5.56 22.02 -13.84
C TRP A 170 -4.23 22.15 -14.55
N CYS A 171 -3.47 23.21 -14.29
CA CYS A 171 -2.30 23.61 -15.06
C CYS A 171 -0.99 23.62 -14.24
N CYS A 172 -1.01 23.23 -12.97
CA CYS A 172 0.18 23.25 -12.10
C CYS A 172 1.33 22.36 -12.61
N HIS A 173 1.08 21.44 -13.53
CA HIS A 173 2.14 20.60 -14.09
C HIS A 173 2.30 20.79 -15.60
N ALA A 174 1.67 21.82 -16.17
CA ALA A 174 1.72 22.13 -17.60
C ALA A 174 3.17 22.17 -18.12
N GLU A 175 3.39 21.65 -19.32
CA GLU A 175 4.69 21.74 -20.01
C GLU A 175 5.08 23.21 -20.29
N ALA A 176 4.10 24.05 -20.63
CA ALA A 176 4.29 25.48 -20.78
C ALA A 176 4.35 26.17 -19.42
N ARG A 177 5.11 27.26 -19.33
CA ARG A 177 5.13 28.11 -18.14
C ARG A 177 3.82 28.90 -18.05
N VAL A 178 3.03 28.64 -17.01
CA VAL A 178 1.76 29.32 -16.76
C VAL A 178 1.95 30.34 -15.65
N THR A 179 1.57 31.59 -15.91
CA THR A 179 1.64 32.70 -14.93
C THR A 179 0.26 33.26 -14.61
N PHE A 180 0.11 33.81 -13.42
CA PHE A 180 -1.07 34.55 -12.99
C PHE A 180 -0.68 35.92 -12.42
N GLU A 181 -1.35 37.00 -12.85
CA GLU A 181 -1.14 38.35 -12.32
C GLU A 181 -2.46 39.09 -12.11
N ASP A 182 -2.68 39.66 -10.92
CA ASP A 182 -3.77 40.61 -10.68
C ASP A 182 -3.23 42.04 -10.80
N ARG A 183 -3.60 42.72 -11.90
CA ARG A 183 -3.16 44.08 -12.25
C ARG A 183 -4.10 45.17 -11.76
N SER A 184 -5.14 44.81 -11.00
CA SER A 184 -6.05 45.81 -10.45
C SER A 184 -5.33 46.80 -9.53
N PRO A 185 -5.63 48.10 -9.62
CA PRO A 185 -5.00 49.12 -8.79
C PRO A 185 -5.44 48.98 -7.33
N LEU A 186 -4.64 48.28 -6.52
CA LEU A 186 -4.85 48.13 -5.08
C LEU A 186 -3.91 49.07 -4.30
N PRO A 187 -4.42 49.85 -3.32
CA PRO A 187 -3.58 50.72 -2.51
C PRO A 187 -2.47 49.93 -1.80
N GLY A 188 -1.21 50.31 -2.05
CA GLY A 188 -0.05 49.75 -1.36
C GLY A 188 0.38 48.35 -1.80
N ARG A 189 -0.18 47.79 -2.88
CA ARG A 189 0.20 46.48 -3.41
C ARG A 189 0.65 46.62 -4.87
N ALA A 190 1.93 46.32 -5.13
CA ALA A 190 2.41 46.19 -6.50
C ALA A 190 1.84 44.90 -7.13
N PRO A 191 1.48 44.92 -8.43
CA PRO A 191 1.21 43.70 -9.18
C PRO A 191 2.39 42.73 -9.04
N ALA A 192 2.09 41.46 -8.82
CA ALA A 192 3.10 40.42 -8.67
C ALA A 192 2.71 39.24 -9.55
N VAL A 193 3.64 38.86 -10.44
CA VAL A 193 3.49 37.69 -11.28
C VAL A 193 3.72 36.44 -10.44
N GLU A 194 2.71 35.59 -10.37
CA GLU A 194 2.73 34.28 -9.75
C GLU A 194 3.01 33.21 -10.80
N VAL A 195 3.98 32.33 -10.58
CA VAL A 195 4.17 31.14 -11.43
C VAL A 195 3.29 30.02 -10.89
N ILE A 196 2.43 29.48 -11.75
CA ILE A 196 1.46 28.42 -11.39
C ILE A 196 2.11 27.02 -11.41
N ASN A 197 3.16 26.83 -12.23
CA ASN A 197 3.81 25.53 -12.33
C ASN A 197 4.45 25.08 -11.02
N GLU A 198 4.38 23.78 -10.76
CA GLU A 198 4.90 23.06 -9.61
C GLU A 198 5.69 21.83 -10.08
N PRO A 199 6.68 21.36 -9.30
CA PRO A 199 7.40 20.12 -9.60
C PRO A 199 6.45 18.91 -9.72
N PHE A 200 6.66 18.08 -10.74
CA PHE A 200 5.89 16.84 -10.92
C PHE A 200 6.34 15.78 -9.91
N THR A 201 5.75 15.82 -8.72
CA THR A 201 6.04 14.90 -7.61
C THR A 201 4.78 14.53 -6.82
N VAL A 202 4.90 13.54 -5.94
CA VAL A 202 3.86 13.14 -4.99
C VAL A 202 4.37 13.20 -3.56
N GLU A 203 3.48 13.49 -2.63
CA GLU A 203 3.76 13.35 -1.21
C GLU A 203 3.81 11.88 -0.80
N GLY A 204 4.73 11.55 0.10
CA GLY A 204 4.91 10.21 0.64
C GLY A 204 6.37 9.84 0.80
N ALA A 205 6.62 8.59 1.19
CA ALA A 205 7.95 8.04 1.29
C ALA A 205 8.26 7.08 0.14
N CYS A 206 9.55 6.76 -0.01
CA CYS A 206 10.06 5.93 -1.10
C CYS A 206 9.68 6.48 -2.50
N VAL A 207 9.62 7.82 -2.64
CA VAL A 207 9.25 8.48 -3.90
C VAL A 207 10.09 7.91 -5.04
N THR A 208 9.39 7.43 -6.05
CA THR A 208 9.95 6.68 -7.16
C THR A 208 9.38 7.24 -8.46
N ARG A 209 10.24 7.32 -9.48
CA ARG A 209 9.91 7.80 -10.82
C ARG A 209 10.13 6.67 -11.81
N ALA A 210 9.19 6.49 -12.73
CA ALA A 210 9.29 5.56 -13.85
C ALA A 210 8.94 6.31 -15.12
N GLU A 211 9.76 6.12 -16.15
CA GLU A 211 9.59 6.78 -17.45
C GLU A 211 9.50 5.73 -18.55
N ALA A 212 8.60 5.96 -19.49
CA ALA A 212 8.46 5.24 -20.74
C ALA A 212 8.21 6.26 -21.87
N PRO A 213 8.41 5.89 -23.15
CA PRO A 213 8.20 6.84 -24.25
C PRO A 213 6.80 7.48 -24.25
N GLY A 214 6.71 8.76 -23.90
CA GLY A 214 5.46 9.51 -23.81
C GLY A 214 4.66 9.28 -22.51
N THR A 215 5.25 8.66 -21.48
CA THR A 215 4.62 8.43 -20.19
C THR A 215 5.61 8.63 -19.04
N GLU A 216 5.23 9.45 -18.07
CA GLU A 216 5.94 9.70 -16.83
C GLU A 216 5.06 9.29 -15.65
N ILE A 217 5.60 8.52 -14.71
CA ILE A 217 4.89 8.07 -13.52
C ILE A 217 5.72 8.42 -12.29
N VAL A 218 5.10 9.08 -11.32
CA VAL A 218 5.67 9.30 -9.99
C VAL A 218 4.76 8.68 -8.95
N LEU A 219 5.31 7.86 -8.07
CA LEU A 219 4.57 7.13 -7.06
C LEU A 219 5.33 7.04 -5.73
N ALA A 220 4.60 6.99 -4.62
CA ALA A 220 5.16 6.92 -3.28
C ALA A 220 4.18 6.22 -2.33
N TYR A 221 4.69 5.64 -1.24
CA TYR A 221 3.83 5.16 -0.16
C TYR A 221 3.32 6.35 0.67
N ALA A 222 2.01 6.38 0.92
CA ALA A 222 1.34 7.45 1.63
C ALA A 222 0.20 6.93 2.51
N ASN A 223 -0.01 7.58 3.64
CA ASN A 223 -1.13 7.25 4.54
C ASN A 223 -2.48 7.76 4.02
N ARG A 224 -2.44 8.88 3.29
CA ARG A 224 -3.55 9.48 2.56
C ARG A 224 -3.15 9.58 1.08
N PRO A 225 -3.36 8.51 0.30
CA PRO A 225 -2.91 8.48 -1.08
C PRO A 225 -3.72 9.42 -1.97
N HIS A 226 -3.04 10.07 -2.90
CA HIS A 226 -3.64 10.91 -3.94
C HIS A 226 -3.38 10.28 -5.32
N TYR A 227 -4.38 10.32 -6.19
CA TYR A 227 -4.34 9.72 -7.52
C TYR A 227 -4.64 10.78 -8.57
N ALA A 228 -3.72 11.01 -9.50
CA ALA A 228 -3.96 11.95 -10.57
C ALA A 228 -3.36 11.53 -11.92
N PHE A 229 -4.09 11.90 -12.97
CA PHE A 229 -3.75 11.65 -14.37
C PHE A 229 -3.61 12.98 -15.09
N PHE A 230 -2.59 13.09 -15.92
CA PHE A 230 -2.24 14.28 -16.69
C PHE A 230 -1.97 13.90 -18.14
N ASN A 231 -2.20 14.85 -19.04
CA ASN A 231 -1.74 14.79 -20.42
C ASN A 231 -1.06 16.12 -20.75
N ARG A 232 0.21 16.07 -21.16
CA ARG A 232 1.10 17.23 -21.33
C ARG A 232 1.08 18.21 -20.16
N GLY A 233 0.96 17.65 -18.95
CA GLY A 233 0.95 18.43 -17.72
C GLY A 233 -0.40 19.01 -17.29
N LEU A 234 -1.45 18.88 -18.10
CA LEU A 234 -2.81 19.28 -17.74
C LEU A 234 -3.53 18.14 -17.03
N ALA A 235 -4.16 18.42 -15.89
CA ALA A 235 -4.89 17.41 -15.13
C ALA A 235 -6.14 16.94 -15.89
N LEU A 236 -6.29 15.63 -15.99
CA LEU A 236 -7.45 14.95 -16.57
C LEU A 236 -8.41 14.47 -15.47
N ALA A 237 -7.85 13.94 -14.39
CA ALA A 237 -8.57 13.48 -13.20
C ALA A 237 -7.64 13.58 -11.99
N SER A 238 -8.18 13.96 -10.84
CA SER A 238 -7.45 14.09 -9.57
C SER A 238 -8.40 13.77 -8.42
N THR A 239 -8.02 12.84 -7.54
CA THR A 239 -8.89 12.35 -6.46
C THR A 239 -8.11 11.65 -5.36
N ASP A 240 -8.66 11.65 -4.15
CA ASP A 240 -8.19 10.83 -3.03
C ASP A 240 -8.97 9.49 -2.92
N VAL A 241 -9.96 9.28 -3.79
CA VAL A 241 -10.84 8.10 -3.79
C VAL A 241 -10.45 7.16 -4.92
N ALA A 242 -9.71 6.10 -4.57
CA ALA A 242 -9.15 5.13 -5.53
C ALA A 242 -10.18 4.58 -6.52
N ALA A 243 -11.39 4.25 -6.05
CA ALA A 243 -12.44 3.63 -6.87
C ALA A 243 -12.96 4.52 -8.02
N GLN A 244 -12.73 5.85 -7.96
CA GLN A 244 -13.14 6.75 -9.04
C GLN A 244 -12.25 6.59 -10.28
N VAL A 245 -10.97 6.23 -10.10
CA VAL A 245 -9.98 6.18 -11.19
C VAL A 245 -9.33 4.81 -11.37
N LEU A 246 -9.59 3.84 -10.48
CA LEU A 246 -9.08 2.48 -10.52
C LEU A 246 -10.22 1.45 -10.47
N ASP A 247 -9.98 0.27 -11.02
CA ASP A 247 -10.81 -0.91 -10.76
C ASP A 247 -10.70 -1.40 -9.31
N GLU A 248 -11.64 -2.24 -8.86
CA GLU A 248 -11.68 -2.71 -7.45
C GLU A 248 -10.39 -3.42 -7.00
N ARG A 249 -9.76 -4.18 -7.90
CA ARG A 249 -8.55 -4.94 -7.58
C ARG A 249 -7.38 -3.99 -7.34
N ARG A 250 -7.21 -2.98 -8.22
CA ARG A 250 -6.18 -1.95 -8.07
C ARG A 250 -6.49 -1.02 -6.91
N ALA A 251 -7.73 -0.61 -6.70
CA ALA A 251 -8.12 0.23 -5.57
C ALA A 251 -7.68 -0.37 -4.22
N ARG A 252 -7.80 -1.70 -4.05
CA ARG A 252 -7.28 -2.39 -2.86
C ARG A 252 -5.75 -2.33 -2.73
N ARG A 253 -5.03 -2.50 -3.84
CA ARG A 253 -3.56 -2.44 -3.85
C ARG A 253 -3.05 -1.03 -3.55
N TYR A 254 -3.60 -0.04 -4.23
CA TYR A 254 -3.12 1.34 -4.20
C TYR A 254 -3.63 2.15 -3.00
N ARG A 255 -4.37 1.55 -2.07
CA ARG A 255 -4.88 2.19 -0.84
C ARG A 255 -3.83 2.82 0.08
N ARG A 256 -2.53 2.55 -0.16
CA ARG A 256 -1.39 3.14 0.55
C ARG A 256 -0.34 3.73 -0.41
N ILE A 257 -0.69 3.95 -1.68
CA ILE A 257 0.24 4.40 -2.72
C ILE A 257 -0.37 5.60 -3.44
N SER A 258 0.25 6.77 -3.30
CA SER A 258 -0.04 7.93 -4.14
C SER A 258 0.60 7.74 -5.52
N PHE A 259 -0.05 8.24 -6.57
CA PHE A 259 0.60 8.38 -7.87
C PHE A 259 0.13 9.60 -8.65
N LYS A 260 1.04 10.11 -9.49
CA LYS A 260 0.75 10.99 -10.61
C LYS A 260 1.25 10.33 -11.89
N ILE A 261 0.43 10.33 -12.92
CA ILE A 261 0.75 9.78 -14.23
C ILE A 261 0.56 10.88 -15.27
N SER A 262 1.61 11.26 -15.99
CA SER A 262 1.51 12.11 -17.18
C SER A 262 1.69 11.23 -18.41
N SER A 263 0.69 11.15 -19.29
CA SER A 263 0.78 10.33 -20.49
C SER A 263 0.03 10.94 -21.66
N ARG A 264 0.69 11.04 -22.81
CA ARG A 264 0.05 11.51 -24.06
C ARG A 264 -0.96 10.52 -24.65
N TYR A 265 -0.95 9.27 -24.17
CA TYR A 265 -1.88 8.23 -24.62
C TYR A 265 -3.17 8.16 -23.79
N ILE A 266 -3.25 8.95 -22.71
CA ILE A 266 -4.42 8.99 -21.85
C ILE A 266 -5.27 10.21 -22.19
N GLU A 267 -6.56 9.98 -22.29
CA GLU A 267 -7.54 10.99 -22.65
C GLU A 267 -8.66 11.05 -21.61
N HIS A 268 -9.33 12.20 -21.54
CA HIS A 268 -10.47 12.39 -20.65
C HIS A 268 -11.76 11.88 -21.30
N THR A 269 -12.74 11.51 -20.48
CA THR A 269 -14.13 11.30 -20.93
C THR A 269 -14.74 12.61 -21.42
N LEU A 270 -15.84 12.56 -22.18
CA LEU A 270 -16.53 13.77 -22.66
C LEU A 270 -16.88 14.75 -21.51
N SER A 271 -17.21 14.22 -20.33
CA SER A 271 -17.49 14.99 -19.12
C SER A 271 -16.27 15.66 -18.48
N ARG A 272 -15.04 15.34 -18.93
CA ARG A 272 -13.77 15.90 -18.43
C ARG A 272 -13.45 15.67 -16.94
N GLU A 273 -14.20 14.80 -16.30
CA GLU A 273 -14.07 14.46 -14.87
C GLU A 273 -13.41 13.10 -14.61
N SER A 274 -13.24 12.29 -15.65
CA SER A 274 -12.59 10.98 -15.56
C SER A 274 -11.75 10.70 -16.79
N VAL A 275 -11.06 9.58 -16.75
CA VAL A 275 -10.15 9.10 -17.79
C VAL A 275 -10.85 8.01 -18.60
N MET A 276 -10.66 8.02 -19.93
CA MET A 276 -11.13 6.94 -20.79
C MET A 276 -10.40 5.64 -20.45
N ARG A 277 -11.15 4.56 -20.23
CA ARG A 277 -10.62 3.24 -19.87
C ARG A 277 -10.57 2.35 -21.11
N ASP A 278 -9.59 2.60 -21.96
CA ASP A 278 -9.31 1.88 -23.20
C ASP A 278 -8.03 1.03 -23.10
N GLU A 279 -7.54 0.52 -24.22
CA GLU A 279 -6.28 -0.23 -24.27
C GLU A 279 -5.06 0.59 -23.83
N ASN A 280 -5.05 1.91 -24.07
CA ASN A 280 -3.94 2.77 -23.67
C ASN A 280 -3.92 2.97 -22.16
N TYR A 281 -5.09 3.14 -21.55
CA TYR A 281 -5.23 3.12 -20.10
C TYR A 281 -4.64 1.83 -19.51
N ASP A 282 -5.02 0.66 -20.04
CA ASP A 282 -4.51 -0.61 -19.53
C ASP A 282 -2.98 -0.75 -19.66
N ARG A 283 -2.40 -0.27 -20.78
CA ARG A 283 -0.93 -0.24 -20.97
C ARG A 283 -0.24 0.65 -19.94
N VAL A 284 -0.76 1.86 -19.69
CA VAL A 284 -0.19 2.77 -18.69
C VAL A 284 -0.35 2.21 -17.27
N MET A 285 -1.48 1.58 -16.97
CA MET A 285 -1.68 0.92 -15.68
C MET A 285 -0.74 -0.28 -15.49
N ALA A 286 -0.40 -1.01 -16.56
CA ALA A 286 0.62 -2.06 -16.48
C ALA A 286 2.02 -1.49 -16.15
N LEU A 287 2.37 -0.30 -16.67
CA LEU A 287 3.59 0.41 -16.29
C LEU A 287 3.56 0.82 -14.81
N LEU A 288 2.42 1.32 -14.32
CA LEU A 288 2.22 1.66 -12.90
C LEU A 288 2.37 0.41 -12.01
N ASP A 289 1.77 -0.72 -12.39
CA ASP A 289 1.84 -1.99 -11.67
C ASP A 289 3.30 -2.51 -11.61
N ALA A 290 4.05 -2.37 -12.71
CA ALA A 290 5.47 -2.72 -12.78
C ALA A 290 6.35 -1.79 -11.92
N ALA A 291 6.07 -0.48 -11.93
CA ALA A 291 6.77 0.49 -11.11
C ALA A 291 6.53 0.25 -9.61
N ALA A 292 5.28 -0.04 -9.23
CA ALA A 292 4.88 -0.36 -7.86
C ALA A 292 5.51 -1.68 -7.37
N GLY A 293 5.40 -2.75 -8.16
CA GLY A 293 5.94 -4.07 -7.82
C GLY A 293 7.46 -4.22 -7.96
N GLY A 294 8.13 -3.23 -8.56
CA GLY A 294 9.57 -3.21 -8.80
C GLY A 294 10.25 -2.07 -8.03
N PRO A 295 10.61 -0.96 -8.70
CA PRO A 295 11.37 0.14 -8.09
C PRO A 295 10.81 0.67 -6.75
N LEU A 296 9.49 0.86 -6.62
CA LEU A 296 8.89 1.36 -5.38
C LEU A 296 9.04 0.35 -4.23
N LEU A 297 8.70 -0.92 -4.49
CA LEU A 297 8.89 -2.00 -3.51
C LEU A 297 10.37 -2.16 -3.13
N ASP A 298 11.29 -2.09 -4.10
CA ASP A 298 12.73 -2.22 -3.85
C ASP A 298 13.25 -1.10 -2.94
N ARG A 299 12.73 0.14 -3.12
CA ARG A 299 13.03 1.28 -2.24
C ARG A 299 12.51 1.06 -0.82
N LEU A 300 11.26 0.62 -0.66
CA LEU A 300 10.69 0.28 0.64
C LEU A 300 11.52 -0.79 1.37
N VAL A 301 11.90 -1.84 0.64
CA VAL A 301 12.71 -2.93 1.18
C VAL A 301 14.10 -2.44 1.57
N ALA A 302 14.72 -1.57 0.76
CA ALA A 302 16.02 -0.99 1.08
C ALA A 302 15.96 -0.12 2.35
N GLU A 303 14.90 0.68 2.53
CA GLU A 303 14.69 1.44 3.77
C GLU A 303 14.50 0.51 4.98
N LEU A 304 13.73 -0.58 4.83
CA LEU A 304 13.55 -1.59 5.89
C LEU A 304 14.87 -2.29 6.25
N GLU A 305 15.68 -2.67 5.25
CA GLU A 305 16.99 -3.27 5.49
C GLU A 305 17.95 -2.29 6.18
N ALA A 306 17.94 -1.01 5.79
CA ALA A 306 18.76 0.01 6.42
C ALA A 306 18.36 0.24 7.89
N LEU A 307 17.06 0.21 8.20
CA LEU A 307 16.56 0.29 9.58
C LEU A 307 16.93 -0.97 10.36
N ALA A 308 16.58 -2.15 9.85
CA ALA A 308 16.80 -3.44 10.51
C ALA A 308 18.30 -3.74 10.74
N GLY A 309 19.16 -3.31 9.81
CA GLY A 309 20.61 -3.50 9.84
C GLY A 309 21.39 -2.52 10.71
N ARG A 310 20.72 -1.58 11.40
CA ARG A 310 21.44 -0.65 12.30
C ARG A 310 22.18 -1.40 13.41
N PRO A 311 23.41 -0.99 13.76
CA PRO A 311 24.20 -1.64 14.81
C PRO A 311 23.44 -1.72 16.15
N PRO A 312 23.53 -2.83 16.89
CA PRO A 312 22.86 -3.00 18.18
C PRO A 312 23.34 -2.01 19.24
N GLU A 313 24.56 -1.49 19.12
CA GLU A 313 25.13 -0.47 20.00
C GLU A 313 24.41 0.89 19.90
N ARG A 314 23.60 1.08 18.86
CA ARG A 314 22.71 2.23 18.71
C ARG A 314 21.26 1.79 18.93
N PRO A 315 20.70 1.97 20.13
CA PRO A 315 19.30 1.69 20.40
C PRO A 315 18.41 2.46 19.41
N TRP A 316 17.33 1.81 18.97
CA TRP A 316 16.31 2.48 18.19
C TRP A 316 15.59 3.53 19.04
N THR A 317 15.39 4.70 18.46
CA THR A 317 14.52 5.73 19.05
C THR A 317 13.05 5.38 18.83
N GLU A 318 12.15 6.12 19.49
CA GLU A 318 10.70 6.04 19.20
C GLU A 318 10.40 6.36 17.72
N GLU A 319 11.13 7.30 17.13
CA GLU A 319 11.01 7.64 15.71
C GLU A 319 11.44 6.47 14.80
N ASP A 320 12.51 5.76 15.14
CA ASP A 320 12.95 4.58 14.39
C ASP A 320 11.91 3.45 14.46
N LEU A 321 11.34 3.22 15.64
CA LEU A 321 10.27 2.25 15.85
C LEU A 321 9.02 2.62 15.04
N ALA A 322 8.61 3.90 15.09
CA ALA A 322 7.46 4.41 14.34
C ALA A 322 7.67 4.26 12.82
N ARG A 323 8.85 4.66 12.32
CA ARG A 323 9.21 4.55 10.91
C ARG A 323 9.24 3.08 10.46
N TYR A 324 9.89 2.21 11.22
CA TYR A 324 9.92 0.78 10.91
C TYR A 324 8.52 0.16 10.91
N GLY A 325 7.70 0.51 11.91
CA GLY A 325 6.29 0.12 12.00
C GLY A 325 5.48 0.50 10.78
N GLU A 326 5.57 1.77 10.39
CA GLU A 326 4.89 2.32 9.21
C GLU A 326 5.31 1.58 7.93
N ARG A 327 6.62 1.39 7.71
CA ARG A 327 7.15 0.66 6.55
C ARG A 327 6.69 -0.80 6.50
N ILE A 328 6.65 -1.49 7.63
CA ILE A 328 6.09 -2.85 7.73
C ILE A 328 4.58 -2.84 7.42
N GLY A 329 3.85 -1.82 7.88
CA GLY A 329 2.44 -1.62 7.57
C GLY A 329 2.16 -1.47 6.07
N TRP A 330 3.02 -0.73 5.35
CA TRP A 330 2.93 -0.64 3.89
C TRP A 330 3.29 -1.94 3.19
N LEU A 331 4.33 -2.64 3.65
CA LEU A 331 4.68 -3.96 3.11
C LEU A 331 3.54 -4.98 3.28
N LEU A 332 2.79 -4.92 4.38
CA LEU A 332 1.59 -5.74 4.60
C LEU A 332 0.45 -5.41 3.62
N ALA A 333 0.42 -4.20 3.08
CA ALA A 333 -0.58 -3.79 2.10
C ALA A 333 -0.27 -4.31 0.69
N GLU A 334 0.98 -4.67 0.41
CA GLU A 334 1.41 -5.26 -0.86
C GLU A 334 0.80 -6.65 -1.10
N PRO A 335 0.67 -7.08 -2.38
CA PRO A 335 0.27 -8.44 -2.71
C PRO A 335 1.18 -9.48 -2.07
N THR A 336 0.62 -10.60 -1.62
CA THR A 336 1.40 -11.68 -0.97
C THR A 336 2.54 -12.23 -1.85
N ALA A 337 2.41 -12.15 -3.17
CA ALA A 337 3.48 -12.50 -4.12
C ALA A 337 4.75 -11.64 -3.96
N SER A 338 4.62 -10.40 -3.46
CA SER A 338 5.75 -9.52 -3.19
C SER A 338 6.66 -10.08 -2.08
N LEU A 339 6.09 -10.78 -1.08
CA LEU A 339 6.86 -11.37 0.03
C LEU A 339 7.88 -12.41 -0.46
N ASP A 340 7.55 -13.12 -1.53
CA ASP A 340 8.44 -14.12 -2.13
C ASP A 340 9.67 -13.52 -2.78
N ARG A 341 9.47 -12.41 -3.51
CA ARG A 341 10.55 -11.67 -4.18
C ARG A 341 11.58 -11.18 -3.16
N ILE A 342 11.11 -10.78 -1.99
CA ILE A 342 11.93 -10.18 -0.93
C ILE A 342 12.34 -11.18 0.16
N ARG A 343 11.99 -12.46 0.04
CA ARG A 343 12.13 -13.44 1.14
C ARG A 343 13.54 -13.58 1.74
N LYS A 344 14.58 -13.26 0.96
CA LYS A 344 15.99 -13.32 1.37
C LYS A 344 16.54 -11.98 1.88
N ARG A 345 15.76 -10.89 1.77
CA ARG A 345 16.12 -9.55 2.18
C ARG A 345 15.98 -9.44 3.70
N ARG A 346 16.95 -8.81 4.37
CA ARG A 346 17.05 -8.78 5.84
C ARG A 346 16.27 -7.62 6.44
N ILE A 347 14.95 -7.72 6.33
CA ILE A 347 13.99 -6.66 6.71
C ILE A 347 13.44 -6.79 8.13
N LEU A 348 13.69 -7.91 8.81
CA LEU A 348 13.24 -8.15 10.18
C LEU A 348 14.35 -7.84 11.16
N ARG A 349 14.02 -7.33 12.34
CA ARG A 349 14.98 -7.08 13.43
C ARG A 349 14.68 -7.96 14.64
N THR A 350 15.70 -8.46 15.32
CA THR A 350 15.57 -9.09 16.66
C THR A 350 15.62 -8.05 17.77
N VAL A 351 15.14 -8.39 18.97
CA VAL A 351 15.25 -7.46 20.12
C VAL A 351 16.70 -7.20 20.53
N GLU A 352 17.62 -8.11 20.21
CA GLU A 352 19.08 -7.96 20.36
C GLU A 352 19.72 -7.16 19.21
N GLY A 353 18.94 -6.75 18.21
CA GLY A 353 19.39 -5.87 17.12
C GLY A 353 19.98 -6.56 15.89
N ALA A 354 19.88 -7.90 15.77
CA ALA A 354 20.28 -8.60 14.57
C ALA A 354 19.23 -8.46 13.45
N ALA A 355 19.69 -8.34 12.19
CA ALA A 355 18.82 -8.30 11.02
C ALA A 355 18.63 -9.70 10.42
N LEU A 356 17.37 -10.07 10.17
CA LEU A 356 16.96 -11.37 9.65
C LEU A 356 15.99 -11.21 8.48
N SER A 357 15.89 -12.24 7.67
CA SER A 357 14.99 -12.35 6.53
C SER A 357 13.75 -13.19 6.85
N LEU A 358 12.73 -13.09 5.99
CA LEU A 358 11.55 -13.96 6.06
C LEU A 358 11.92 -15.43 5.88
N ALA A 359 12.91 -15.75 5.03
CA ALA A 359 13.41 -17.10 4.86
C ALA A 359 14.02 -17.65 6.15
N GLU A 360 14.85 -16.86 6.85
CA GLU A 360 15.42 -17.24 8.16
C GLU A 360 14.31 -17.42 9.20
N ALA A 361 13.26 -16.58 9.21
CA ALA A 361 12.10 -16.77 10.08
C ALA A 361 11.34 -18.08 9.81
N TRP A 362 11.23 -18.50 8.54
CA TRP A 362 10.66 -19.80 8.20
C TRP A 362 11.53 -20.97 8.68
N GLU A 363 12.86 -20.85 8.63
CA GLU A 363 13.76 -21.85 9.20
C GLU A 363 13.61 -21.95 10.72
N VAL A 364 13.46 -20.83 11.42
CA VAL A 364 13.18 -20.78 12.87
C VAL A 364 11.86 -21.50 13.17
N PHE A 365 10.79 -21.16 12.44
CA PHE A 365 9.51 -21.86 12.56
C PHE A 365 9.64 -23.37 12.28
N GLY A 366 10.38 -23.76 11.25
CA GLY A 366 10.64 -25.17 10.94
C GLY A 366 11.41 -25.89 12.04
N ARG A 367 12.15 -25.15 12.90
CA ARG A 367 12.93 -25.73 13.99
C ARG A 367 12.10 -26.06 15.23
N ASP A 368 11.16 -25.19 15.58
CA ASP A 368 10.46 -25.23 16.87
C ASP A 368 8.92 -25.26 16.74
N GLY A 369 8.39 -25.10 15.53
CA GLY A 369 6.95 -24.93 15.29
C GLY A 369 6.41 -23.56 15.71
N ARG A 370 7.29 -22.67 16.18
CA ARG A 370 6.95 -21.34 16.72
C ARG A 370 7.93 -20.29 16.23
N VAL A 371 7.48 -19.05 16.22
CA VAL A 371 8.33 -17.86 16.08
C VAL A 371 8.15 -16.99 17.31
N LEU A 372 9.25 -16.59 17.93
CA LEU A 372 9.23 -15.81 19.16
C LEU A 372 9.29 -14.32 18.86
N VAL A 373 8.49 -13.55 19.58
CA VAL A 373 8.44 -12.09 19.46
C VAL A 373 8.44 -11.43 20.83
N ALA A 374 9.09 -10.28 20.95
CA ALA A 374 9.04 -9.44 22.15
C ALA A 374 9.17 -7.96 21.78
N SER A 375 8.60 -7.08 22.60
CA SER A 375 8.65 -5.63 22.38
C SER A 375 9.99 -5.01 22.78
N GLN A 376 10.73 -5.67 23.68
CA GLN A 376 11.98 -5.19 24.23
C GLN A 376 12.89 -6.36 24.61
N ALA A 377 14.19 -6.08 24.74
CA ALA A 377 15.15 -7.06 25.23
C ALA A 377 14.90 -7.36 26.72
N THR A 378 15.01 -8.63 27.09
CA THR A 378 14.95 -9.08 28.49
C THR A 378 16.11 -10.04 28.77
N PRO A 379 16.41 -10.36 30.04
CA PRO A 379 17.38 -11.40 30.35
C PRO A 379 17.06 -12.74 29.68
N LEU A 380 15.77 -13.06 29.45
CA LEU A 380 15.38 -14.25 28.70
C LEU A 380 15.74 -14.15 27.22
N THR A 381 15.43 -13.04 26.56
CA THR A 381 15.70 -12.91 25.13
C THR A 381 17.21 -12.95 24.85
N ALA A 382 18.02 -12.30 25.69
CA ALA A 382 19.49 -12.35 25.60
C ALA A 382 20.05 -13.78 25.70
N LEU A 383 19.52 -14.60 26.62
CA LEU A 383 19.91 -16.01 26.75
C LEU A 383 19.49 -16.82 25.52
N LEU A 384 18.26 -16.64 25.04
CA LEU A 384 17.76 -17.31 23.84
C LEU A 384 18.60 -16.96 22.61
N ALA A 385 19.03 -15.70 22.48
CA ALA A 385 19.92 -15.27 21.42
C ALA A 385 21.29 -15.98 21.51
N GLY A 386 21.84 -16.15 22.73
CA GLY A 386 23.05 -16.95 22.97
C GLY A 386 22.92 -18.42 22.54
N ASP A 387 21.72 -18.99 22.66
CA ASP A 387 21.39 -20.35 22.21
C ASP A 387 21.06 -20.44 20.71
N GLY A 388 21.16 -19.32 19.97
CA GLY A 388 20.83 -19.24 18.54
C GLY A 388 19.32 -19.31 18.25
N VAL A 389 18.49 -18.92 19.22
CA VAL A 389 17.04 -18.80 19.09
C VAL A 389 16.67 -17.31 18.99
N PRO A 390 16.43 -16.78 17.77
CA PRO A 390 16.14 -15.36 17.61
C PRO A 390 14.75 -14.99 18.14
N VAL A 391 14.66 -13.84 18.81
CA VAL A 391 13.40 -13.22 19.24
C VAL A 391 13.17 -11.95 18.42
N PHE A 392 12.14 -11.95 17.59
CA PHE A 392 11.86 -10.83 16.69
C PHE A 392 11.29 -9.63 17.46
N LEU A 393 11.71 -8.42 17.10
CA LEU A 393 11.22 -7.18 17.68
C LEU A 393 9.79 -6.92 17.23
N ALA A 394 8.82 -7.19 18.12
CA ALA A 394 7.41 -6.94 17.88
C ALA A 394 6.60 -6.83 19.18
N GLY A 395 5.62 -5.92 19.21
CA GLY A 395 4.59 -5.93 20.25
C GLY A 395 3.46 -6.90 19.91
N LEU A 396 3.15 -7.84 20.81
CA LEU A 396 1.88 -8.56 20.78
C LEU A 396 0.82 -7.65 21.40
N GLY A 397 -0.14 -7.16 20.60
CA GLY A 397 -1.27 -6.41 21.15
C GLY A 397 -2.04 -7.27 22.16
N GLU A 398 -2.55 -6.66 23.24
CA GLU A 398 -3.38 -7.36 24.22
C GLU A 398 -4.80 -7.67 23.70
N GLY A 399 -5.16 -7.19 22.49
CA GLY A 399 -6.47 -7.39 21.86
C GLY A 399 -6.41 -8.16 20.53
N ARG A 400 -7.39 -9.06 20.31
CA ARG A 400 -7.70 -9.61 18.98
C ARG A 400 -8.40 -8.53 18.16
N ALA A 401 -7.69 -7.81 17.30
CA ALA A 401 -8.32 -6.93 16.33
C ALA A 401 -8.86 -7.74 15.14
N GLU A 402 -10.13 -7.54 14.79
CA GLU A 402 -10.83 -8.27 13.73
C GLU A 402 -10.53 -7.72 12.32
N THR A 403 -9.91 -6.54 12.18
CA THR A 403 -9.48 -5.98 10.90
C THR A 403 -8.10 -5.28 10.99
N LEU A 404 -7.36 -5.26 9.87
CA LEU A 404 -6.05 -4.59 9.73
C LEU A 404 -6.14 -3.05 9.64
N ALA A 405 -7.34 -2.48 9.51
CA ALA A 405 -7.56 -1.07 9.23
C ALA A 405 -7.91 -0.25 10.50
N ASP A 406 -8.57 -0.87 11.48
CA ASP A 406 -9.06 -0.20 12.70
C ASP A 406 -7.98 -0.06 13.80
N ASP A 407 -6.78 -0.61 13.59
CA ASP A 407 -5.74 -0.82 14.61
C ASP A 407 -4.68 0.32 14.73
N ALA A 408 -4.83 1.39 13.94
CA ALA A 408 -3.80 2.43 13.79
C ALA A 408 -3.72 3.43 14.96
N GLU A 409 -4.76 3.59 15.79
CA GLU A 409 -4.81 4.66 16.81
C GLU A 409 -4.39 4.23 18.23
N ALA A 410 -4.18 2.94 18.50
CA ALA A 410 -3.74 2.44 19.84
C ALA A 410 -2.62 1.39 19.77
N GLY A 411 -1.85 1.40 18.68
CA GLY A 411 -0.89 0.36 18.29
C GLY A 411 0.53 0.54 18.84
N HIS A 412 1.13 -0.50 19.45
CA HIS A 412 2.59 -0.56 19.59
C HIS A 412 3.20 -0.49 18.18
N PRO A 413 4.24 0.35 17.93
CA PRO A 413 4.69 0.68 16.57
C PRO A 413 5.07 -0.54 15.73
N THR A 414 5.53 -1.62 16.37
CA THR A 414 5.92 -2.86 15.68
C THR A 414 4.82 -3.93 15.57
N ARG A 415 3.54 -3.60 15.82
CA ARG A 415 2.41 -4.56 15.72
C ARG A 415 2.21 -5.17 14.32
N GLY A 416 2.75 -4.55 13.27
CA GLY A 416 2.73 -5.13 11.93
C GLY A 416 3.62 -6.38 11.77
N VAL A 417 4.66 -6.53 12.59
CA VAL A 417 5.64 -7.62 12.43
C VAL A 417 5.02 -9.02 12.64
N PRO A 418 4.20 -9.29 13.67
CA PRO A 418 3.54 -10.57 13.83
C PRO A 418 2.57 -10.88 12.70
N ALA A 419 1.87 -9.86 12.17
CA ALA A 419 1.00 -10.04 11.01
C ALA A 419 1.79 -10.42 9.75
N LEU A 420 2.95 -9.79 9.52
CA LEU A 420 3.84 -10.08 8.40
C LEU A 420 4.40 -11.50 8.49
N LEU A 421 4.92 -11.87 9.66
CA LEU A 421 5.38 -13.22 9.96
C LEU A 421 4.24 -14.23 9.74
N GLY A 422 3.06 -13.97 10.29
CA GLY A 422 1.90 -14.84 10.16
C GLY A 422 1.48 -15.04 8.70
N ALA A 423 1.46 -13.98 7.90
CA ALA A 423 1.17 -14.04 6.46
C ALA A 423 2.20 -14.88 5.71
N TRP A 424 3.48 -14.67 5.97
CA TRP A 424 4.58 -15.42 5.37
C TRP A 424 4.56 -16.92 5.75
N LEU A 425 4.33 -17.23 7.02
CA LEU A 425 4.26 -18.62 7.50
C LEU A 425 3.05 -19.35 6.89
N ARG A 426 1.88 -18.70 6.79
CA ARG A 426 0.70 -19.28 6.11
C ARG A 426 0.97 -19.55 4.63
N LEU A 427 1.62 -18.63 3.92
CA LEU A 427 1.99 -18.80 2.51
C LEU A 427 2.89 -20.02 2.29
N ASN A 428 3.90 -20.22 3.14
CA ASN A 428 4.83 -21.35 2.99
C ASN A 428 4.20 -22.69 3.37
N ARG A 429 3.29 -22.70 4.36
CA ARG A 429 2.53 -23.91 4.73
C ARG A 429 1.58 -24.34 3.62
N SER A 430 0.81 -23.42 3.04
CA SER A 430 -0.11 -23.75 1.94
C SER A 430 0.63 -24.35 0.74
N ARG A 431 1.84 -23.86 0.45
CA ARG A 431 2.71 -24.42 -0.60
C ARG A 431 3.24 -25.80 -0.27
N ARG A 432 3.72 -26.01 0.95
CA ARG A 432 4.19 -27.33 1.40
C ARG A 432 3.07 -28.36 1.36
N PHE A 433 1.87 -27.95 1.76
CA PHE A 433 0.67 -28.76 1.67
C PHE A 433 0.30 -29.09 0.21
N ALA A 434 0.26 -28.08 -0.66
CA ALA A 434 -0.03 -28.28 -2.09
C ALA A 434 1.01 -29.18 -2.79
N ALA A 435 2.30 -29.07 -2.44
CA ALA A 435 3.35 -29.96 -2.93
C ALA A 435 3.11 -31.41 -2.47
N ARG A 436 2.87 -31.63 -1.17
CA ARG A 436 2.55 -32.96 -0.62
C ARG A 436 1.28 -33.55 -1.23
N ALA A 437 0.24 -32.75 -1.40
CA ALA A 437 -1.02 -33.21 -2.02
C ALA A 437 -0.79 -33.66 -3.47
N LYS A 438 0.02 -32.93 -4.25
CA LYS A 438 0.43 -33.35 -5.60
C LYS A 438 1.21 -34.66 -5.60
N ASP A 439 2.10 -34.86 -4.63
CA ASP A 439 2.89 -36.10 -4.50
C ASP A 439 2.01 -37.31 -4.12
N VAL A 440 1.03 -37.12 -3.23
CA VAL A 440 0.06 -38.16 -2.86
C VAL A 440 -0.88 -38.50 -4.02
N VAL A 441 -1.40 -37.49 -4.75
CA VAL A 441 -2.27 -37.72 -5.91
C VAL A 441 -1.55 -38.45 -7.06
N LYS A 442 -0.24 -38.24 -7.23
CA LYS A 442 0.56 -39.00 -8.20
C LYS A 442 0.81 -40.45 -7.79
N THR A 443 0.66 -40.78 -6.52
CA THR A 443 0.97 -42.09 -5.96
C THR A 443 -0.34 -42.75 -5.52
N VAL A 444 -1.14 -43.19 -6.51
CA VAL A 444 -2.21 -44.20 -6.46
C VAL A 444 -2.79 -44.47 -5.05
N LEU A 445 -4.03 -44.04 -4.72
CA LEU A 445 -5.05 -44.76 -3.89
C LEU A 445 -6.25 -43.89 -3.39
N PRO A 446 -7.36 -44.51 -2.89
CA PRO A 446 -8.76 -44.06 -2.97
C PRO A 446 -9.18 -43.12 -1.84
N ALA A 447 -10.44 -42.66 -1.93
CA ALA A 447 -11.11 -41.67 -1.07
C ALA A 447 -11.05 -41.91 0.46
N GLU A 448 -10.59 -43.06 0.95
CA GLU A 448 -10.44 -43.34 2.39
C GLU A 448 -9.19 -42.68 3.01
N TRP A 449 -8.23 -42.22 2.20
CA TRP A 449 -6.99 -41.58 2.68
C TRP A 449 -7.08 -40.05 2.80
N THR A 450 -8.17 -39.41 2.33
CA THR A 450 -8.35 -37.96 2.43
C THR A 450 -8.77 -37.48 3.82
N GLY A 451 -9.15 -38.39 4.72
CA GLY A 451 -9.48 -38.08 6.13
C GLY A 451 -8.29 -37.56 6.96
N GLY A 452 -7.06 -37.73 6.49
CA GLY A 452 -5.83 -37.30 7.16
C GLY A 452 -5.40 -35.85 6.88
N LEU A 453 -6.05 -35.15 5.93
CA LEU A 453 -5.70 -33.77 5.60
C LEU A 453 -6.44 -32.79 6.53
N ARG A 454 -6.13 -32.85 7.82
CA ARG A 454 -6.60 -31.81 8.74
C ARG A 454 -5.98 -30.46 8.34
N PRO A 455 -6.76 -29.37 8.35
CA PRO A 455 -6.19 -28.03 8.19
C PRO A 455 -5.13 -27.84 9.26
N GLU A 456 -3.91 -27.63 8.79
CA GLU A 456 -2.74 -27.37 9.62
C GLU A 456 -3.03 -26.16 10.53
N ALA A 457 -2.93 -26.33 11.86
CA ALA A 457 -3.26 -25.30 12.85
C ALA A 457 -2.53 -23.98 12.54
N PRO A 458 -3.05 -22.78 12.85
CA PRO A 458 -2.38 -21.52 12.50
C PRO A 458 -0.95 -21.45 13.06
N PRO A 459 -0.02 -20.77 12.37
CA PRO A 459 1.35 -20.62 12.87
C PRO A 459 1.36 -19.96 14.25
N GLU A 460 2.13 -20.52 15.18
CA GLU A 460 2.22 -20.02 16.56
C GLU A 460 3.31 -18.95 16.64
N ILE A 461 2.87 -17.70 16.83
CA ILE A 461 3.74 -16.56 17.17
C ILE A 461 3.53 -16.30 18.66
N ALA A 462 4.59 -16.31 19.45
CA ALA A 462 4.48 -16.34 20.90
C ALA A 462 5.51 -15.45 21.61
N ASP A 463 5.14 -15.00 22.80
CA ASP A 463 6.05 -14.36 23.74
C ASP A 463 7.01 -15.42 24.34
N PRO A 464 8.34 -15.17 24.37
CA PRO A 464 9.30 -16.01 25.06
C PRO A 464 8.87 -16.46 26.46
N GLU A 465 8.30 -15.58 27.29
CA GLU A 465 7.91 -15.86 28.68
C GLU A 465 6.72 -16.82 28.77
N ARG A 466 5.92 -16.92 27.70
CA ARG A 466 4.83 -17.92 27.61
C ARG A 466 5.34 -19.28 27.17
N VAL A 467 6.48 -19.32 26.48
CA VAL A 467 7.04 -20.52 25.87
C VAL A 467 8.09 -21.17 26.76
N TYR A 468 9.01 -20.41 27.32
CA TYR A 468 10.12 -20.91 28.11
C TYR A 468 9.82 -20.81 29.59
N VAL A 469 10.22 -21.83 30.34
CA VAL A 469 10.15 -21.88 31.80
C VAL A 469 11.52 -22.12 32.36
N ALA A 470 11.82 -21.42 33.45
CA ALA A 470 13.02 -21.66 34.25
C ALA A 470 12.85 -22.98 35.02
N VAL A 471 13.83 -23.87 34.90
CA VAL A 471 13.79 -25.20 35.48
C VAL A 471 15.06 -25.46 36.29
N ALA A 472 14.89 -26.05 37.47
CA ALA A 472 15.97 -26.68 38.21
C ALA A 472 15.95 -28.17 37.88
N LEU A 473 16.85 -28.58 36.99
CA LEU A 473 17.06 -29.99 36.69
C LEU A 473 17.66 -30.68 37.92
N ASP A 474 17.15 -31.85 38.26
CA ASP A 474 17.78 -32.64 39.32
C ASP A 474 19.19 -33.09 38.85
N GLU A 475 20.21 -32.99 39.70
CA GLU A 475 21.58 -33.44 39.36
C GLU A 475 21.61 -34.91 38.97
N ARG A 476 20.80 -35.71 39.68
CA ARG A 476 20.48 -37.09 39.37
C ARG A 476 18.98 -37.27 39.54
N VAL A 477 18.38 -38.08 38.68
CA VAL A 477 16.98 -38.47 38.84
C VAL A 477 16.81 -39.13 40.22
N PRO A 478 15.86 -38.67 41.05
CA PRO A 478 15.61 -39.28 42.35
C PRO A 478 15.26 -40.78 42.21
N ALA A 479 15.82 -41.60 43.09
CA ALA A 479 15.70 -43.06 43.02
C ALA A 479 14.24 -43.53 43.04
N GLU A 480 13.35 -42.78 43.72
CA GLU A 480 11.93 -43.10 43.84
C GLU A 480 11.17 -43.01 42.51
N ILE A 481 11.68 -42.24 41.54
CA ILE A 481 11.02 -42.00 40.25
C ILE A 481 11.83 -42.50 39.05
N GLU A 482 13.06 -42.96 39.27
CA GLU A 482 13.97 -43.42 38.22
C GLU A 482 13.36 -44.57 37.40
N ALA A 483 12.77 -45.57 38.06
CA ALA A 483 12.15 -46.72 37.40
C ALA A 483 10.96 -46.31 36.49
N LEU A 484 10.15 -45.35 36.94
CA LEU A 484 9.03 -44.82 36.16
C LEU A 484 9.52 -44.08 34.91
N LEU A 485 10.54 -43.22 35.05
CA LEU A 485 11.10 -42.47 33.91
C LEU A 485 11.82 -43.38 32.92
N ALA A 486 12.57 -44.37 33.40
CA ALA A 486 13.25 -45.36 32.57
C ALA A 486 12.23 -46.12 31.69
N ARG A 487 11.11 -46.55 32.29
CA ARG A 487 10.05 -47.26 31.57
C ARG A 487 9.36 -46.38 30.54
N ALA A 488 8.96 -45.15 30.91
CA ALA A 488 8.37 -44.21 29.96
C ALA A 488 9.35 -43.87 28.81
N SER A 489 10.65 -43.73 29.10
CA SER A 489 11.68 -43.50 28.10
C SER A 489 11.84 -44.71 27.15
N SER A 490 11.79 -45.94 27.67
CA SER A 490 11.80 -47.17 26.87
C SER A 490 10.64 -47.18 25.86
N LEU A 491 9.42 -46.94 26.34
CA LEU A 491 8.22 -46.89 25.49
C LEU A 491 8.31 -45.80 24.41
N LEU A 492 8.80 -44.60 24.74
CA LEU A 492 9.01 -43.53 23.77
C LEU A 492 10.05 -43.89 22.70
N ARG A 493 11.11 -44.61 23.07
CA ARG A 493 12.13 -45.10 22.11
C ARG A 493 11.58 -46.19 21.21
N ALA A 494 10.86 -47.17 21.78
CA ALA A 494 10.22 -48.26 21.03
C ALA A 494 9.23 -47.71 20.00
N ALA A 495 8.41 -46.74 20.40
CA ALA A 495 7.47 -46.04 19.53
C ALA A 495 8.13 -45.04 18.56
N ARG A 496 9.47 -44.94 18.55
CA ARG A 496 10.25 -43.99 17.74
C ARG A 496 9.73 -42.56 17.85
N ALA A 497 9.29 -42.17 19.04
CA ALA A 497 8.64 -40.89 19.30
C ALA A 497 9.56 -39.67 19.11
N GLY A 498 10.87 -39.87 18.92
CA GLY A 498 11.83 -38.80 18.70
C GLY A 498 12.34 -38.14 19.98
N TYR A 499 12.23 -38.78 21.15
CA TYR A 499 12.88 -38.31 22.37
C TYR A 499 14.13 -39.14 22.68
N ARG A 500 15.25 -38.44 22.89
CA ARG A 500 16.57 -39.00 23.23
C ARG A 500 16.65 -39.38 24.71
N ARG A 501 16.14 -38.50 25.56
CA ARG A 501 16.27 -38.56 27.02
C ARG A 501 15.01 -38.02 27.68
N LEU A 502 14.63 -38.63 28.80
CA LEU A 502 13.60 -38.14 29.71
C LEU A 502 14.24 -37.94 31.09
N HIS A 503 14.10 -36.75 31.67
CA HIS A 503 14.64 -36.36 32.98
C HIS A 503 13.52 -35.90 33.92
N SER A 504 13.86 -35.60 35.17
CA SER A 504 13.02 -34.85 36.10
C SER A 504 13.54 -33.42 36.32
N PHE A 505 12.62 -32.52 36.66
CA PHE A 505 12.92 -31.16 37.09
C PHE A 505 11.90 -30.67 38.13
N VAL A 506 12.25 -29.56 38.80
CA VAL A 506 11.30 -28.70 39.53
C VAL A 506 11.30 -27.29 38.94
N PRO A 507 10.15 -26.62 38.85
CA PRO A 507 10.09 -25.22 38.42
C PRO A 507 10.94 -24.35 39.34
N ALA A 508 11.75 -23.44 38.77
CA ALA A 508 12.57 -22.54 39.58
C ALA A 508 11.71 -21.55 40.40
N ALA A 509 10.52 -21.22 39.91
CA ALA A 509 9.49 -20.44 40.59
C ALA A 509 8.12 -21.13 40.37
N PRO A 510 7.67 -21.99 41.30
CA PRO A 510 6.46 -22.78 41.11
C PRO A 510 5.20 -21.93 40.96
N THR A 511 4.37 -22.24 39.96
CA THR A 511 3.06 -21.64 39.73
C THR A 511 2.00 -22.72 39.45
N LEU A 512 0.71 -22.37 39.61
CA LEU A 512 -0.39 -23.27 39.24
C LEU A 512 -0.46 -23.55 37.72
N ALA A 513 0.24 -22.76 36.90
CA ALA A 513 0.26 -22.85 35.44
C ALA A 513 1.51 -23.57 34.89
N ASP A 514 2.31 -24.20 35.75
CA ASP A 514 3.53 -24.89 35.36
C ASP A 514 3.22 -26.11 34.49
N PRO A 515 3.98 -26.32 33.39
CA PRO A 515 3.74 -27.45 32.52
C PRO A 515 4.19 -28.75 33.21
N LEU A 516 3.47 -29.84 32.90
CA LEU A 516 3.88 -31.20 33.28
C LEU A 516 5.23 -31.58 32.64
N PHE A 517 5.45 -31.17 31.39
CA PHE A 517 6.67 -31.46 30.66
C PHE A 517 7.29 -30.20 30.10
N VAL A 518 8.61 -30.24 29.95
CA VAL A 518 9.38 -29.26 29.17
C VAL A 518 10.27 -30.02 28.20
N THR A 519 10.60 -29.39 27.07
CA THR A 519 11.37 -29.99 25.98
C THR A 519 12.45 -29.04 25.48
N GLY A 520 13.56 -29.59 25.02
CA GLY A 520 14.69 -28.85 24.47
C GLY A 520 15.55 -29.74 23.58
N ARG A 521 16.53 -29.14 22.89
CA ARG A 521 17.57 -29.92 22.17
C ARG A 521 18.51 -30.62 23.13
N THR A 522 18.81 -29.93 24.23
CA THR A 522 19.63 -30.36 25.34
C THR A 522 18.92 -29.90 26.61
N LEU A 523 18.95 -30.72 27.65
CA LEU A 523 18.50 -30.34 28.99
C LEU A 523 19.33 -29.15 29.50
N GLY A 524 18.66 -28.09 29.91
CA GLY A 524 19.29 -26.90 30.48
C GLY A 524 18.40 -26.22 31.51
N PRO A 525 18.87 -25.11 32.12
CA PRO A 525 18.16 -24.37 33.17
C PRO A 525 16.93 -23.61 32.65
N ARG A 526 16.75 -23.53 31.33
CA ARG A 526 15.53 -23.01 30.69
C ARG A 526 15.12 -23.96 29.59
N MET A 527 13.86 -24.36 29.63
CA MET A 527 13.32 -25.36 28.71
C MET A 527 11.98 -24.86 28.16
N ALA A 528 11.67 -25.21 26.93
CA ALA A 528 10.42 -24.78 26.30
C ALA A 528 9.27 -25.70 26.72
N ARG A 529 8.08 -25.14 26.89
CA ARG A 529 6.83 -25.92 26.86
C ARG A 529 6.79 -26.72 25.54
N PRO A 530 6.30 -27.97 25.53
CA PRO A 530 6.19 -28.76 24.32
C PRO A 530 5.45 -27.96 23.23
N PRO A 531 6.05 -27.79 22.05
CA PRO A 531 5.38 -27.12 20.94
C PRO A 531 4.10 -27.89 20.57
N ARG A 532 3.07 -27.17 20.10
CA ARG A 532 1.79 -27.82 19.79
C ARG A 532 1.81 -28.57 18.46
N ASP A 533 2.67 -28.20 17.52
CA ASP A 533 2.75 -28.80 16.18
C ASP A 533 4.18 -28.66 15.61
N VAL A 534 5.02 -29.69 15.72
CA VAL A 534 6.37 -29.68 15.13
C VAL A 534 6.35 -30.28 13.72
N PRO A 535 6.70 -29.52 12.66
CA PRO A 535 6.67 -30.03 11.28
C PRO A 535 7.74 -31.09 10.98
N ASP A 536 8.78 -31.17 11.81
CA ASP A 536 9.95 -32.05 11.63
C ASP A 536 10.01 -33.15 12.71
N ARG A 537 9.41 -34.30 12.39
CA ARG A 537 9.36 -35.49 13.26
C ARG A 537 10.72 -36.17 13.46
N ARG A 538 11.77 -35.77 12.73
CA ARG A 538 13.09 -36.44 12.77
C ARG A 538 13.99 -35.93 13.89
N ARG A 539 13.57 -34.91 14.64
CA ARG A 539 14.38 -34.32 15.69
C ARG A 539 14.33 -35.14 16.96
N ARG A 540 15.52 -35.54 17.41
CA ARG A 540 15.71 -36.18 18.71
C ARG A 540 15.75 -35.11 19.81
N LEU A 541 14.64 -34.87 20.50
CA LEU A 541 14.52 -33.91 21.60
C LEU A 541 14.87 -34.54 22.95
N GLU A 542 15.25 -33.74 23.93
CA GLU A 542 15.27 -34.14 25.33
C GLU A 542 14.05 -33.54 26.04
N ALA A 543 13.46 -34.30 26.96
CA ALA A 543 12.31 -33.89 27.75
C ALA A 543 12.63 -33.98 29.24
N ALA A 544 12.03 -33.12 30.04
CA ALA A 544 12.01 -33.26 31.49
C ALA A 544 10.57 -33.18 32.00
N VAL A 545 10.25 -33.97 33.02
CA VAL A 545 8.95 -33.97 33.69
C VAL A 545 9.03 -33.23 35.02
N ASN A 546 8.00 -32.43 35.29
CA ASN A 546 7.87 -31.70 36.54
C ASN A 546 7.47 -32.68 37.65
N ARG A 547 8.41 -32.99 38.55
CA ARG A 547 8.17 -34.01 39.58
C ARG A 547 7.21 -33.58 40.69
N VAL A 548 6.95 -32.27 40.81
CA VAL A 548 5.97 -31.72 41.76
C VAL A 548 4.59 -31.49 41.13
N HIS A 549 4.44 -31.73 39.83
CA HIS A 549 3.14 -31.55 39.15
C HIS A 549 2.13 -32.59 39.67
N PRO A 550 0.87 -32.20 40.01
CA PRO A 550 -0.11 -33.10 40.61
C PRO A 550 -0.37 -34.38 39.80
N HIS A 551 -0.39 -34.27 38.46
CA HIS A 551 -0.51 -35.43 37.58
C HIS A 551 0.66 -36.39 37.70
N PHE A 552 1.90 -35.89 37.77
CA PHE A 552 3.08 -36.75 37.92
C PHE A 552 3.08 -37.46 39.28
N VAL A 553 2.74 -36.76 40.36
CA VAL A 553 2.62 -37.35 41.70
C VAL A 553 1.61 -38.51 41.72
N ARG A 554 0.48 -38.38 41.01
CA ARG A 554 -0.49 -39.48 40.85
C ARG A 554 0.09 -40.66 40.06
N LEU A 555 0.86 -40.40 39.01
CA LEU A 555 1.53 -41.44 38.22
C LEU A 555 2.63 -42.16 39.01
N ALA A 556 3.39 -41.45 39.83
CA ALA A 556 4.38 -42.04 40.73
C ALA A 556 3.73 -43.01 41.73
N ARG A 557 2.61 -42.62 42.36
CA ARG A 557 1.83 -43.52 43.23
C ARG A 557 1.22 -44.71 42.48
N LEU A 558 0.77 -44.49 41.24
CA LEU A 558 0.26 -45.56 40.39
C LEU A 558 1.36 -46.58 40.06
N HIS A 559 2.60 -46.12 39.86
CA HIS A 559 3.74 -46.96 39.52
C HIS A 559 4.03 -48.01 40.59
N GLU A 560 3.78 -47.72 41.87
CA GLU A 560 3.93 -48.66 42.99
C GLU A 560 3.03 -49.90 42.86
N ARG A 561 1.88 -49.77 42.17
CA ARG A 561 0.88 -50.83 42.03
C ARG A 561 0.82 -51.41 40.62
N LEU A 562 0.95 -50.55 39.61
CA LEU A 562 0.80 -50.88 38.20
C LEU A 562 1.92 -50.21 37.36
N PRO A 563 3.16 -50.73 37.43
CA PRO A 563 4.33 -50.08 36.83
C PRO A 563 4.21 -49.81 35.33
N ALA A 564 3.71 -50.80 34.57
CA ALA A 564 3.54 -50.72 33.12
C ALA A 564 2.51 -49.65 32.71
N LEU A 565 1.37 -49.61 33.39
CA LEU A 565 0.32 -48.63 33.12
C LEU A 565 0.79 -47.21 33.45
N ALA A 566 1.51 -47.01 34.55
CA ALA A 566 2.05 -45.70 34.91
C ALA A 566 3.07 -45.19 33.87
N GLY A 567 3.98 -46.06 33.42
CA GLY A 567 4.95 -45.74 32.37
C GLY A 567 4.28 -45.38 31.04
N TYR A 568 3.27 -46.16 30.63
CA TYR A 568 2.45 -45.87 29.46
C TYR A 568 1.73 -44.52 29.57
N CYS A 569 1.05 -44.27 30.69
CA CYS A 569 0.34 -43.02 30.92
C CYS A 569 1.28 -41.82 30.87
N LEU A 570 2.48 -41.93 31.46
CA LEU A 570 3.47 -40.85 31.42
C LEU A 570 3.97 -40.58 29.99
N ALA A 571 4.36 -41.63 29.26
CA ALA A 571 4.79 -41.52 27.87
C ALA A 571 3.68 -40.92 26.99
N ARG A 572 2.43 -41.37 27.20
CA ARG A 572 1.26 -40.86 26.48
C ARG A 572 0.98 -39.40 26.81
N SER A 573 1.10 -38.98 28.07
CA SER A 573 0.94 -37.59 28.47
C SER A 573 1.93 -36.66 27.76
N LEU A 574 3.18 -37.09 27.55
CA LEU A 574 4.16 -36.31 26.79
C LEU A 574 3.74 -36.14 25.32
N LEU A 575 3.31 -37.23 24.68
CA LEU A 575 2.87 -37.20 23.28
C LEU A 575 1.59 -36.38 23.09
N LEU A 576 0.70 -36.38 24.08
CA LEU A 576 -0.49 -35.53 24.09
C LEU A 576 -0.12 -34.05 24.24
N ALA A 577 0.87 -33.74 25.09
CA ALA A 577 1.35 -32.37 25.28
C ALA A 577 1.97 -31.78 23.99
N ASP A 578 2.67 -32.59 23.20
CA ASP A 578 3.27 -32.22 21.90
C ASP A 578 2.30 -32.50 20.71
N ARG A 579 1.02 -32.81 20.98
CA ARG A 579 -0.01 -33.26 20.01
C ARG A 579 0.47 -34.29 18.96
N ARG A 580 1.45 -35.13 19.30
CA ARG A 580 1.95 -36.24 18.46
C ARG A 580 0.99 -37.44 18.49
N LEU A 581 -0.26 -37.20 18.10
CA LEU A 581 -1.34 -38.17 18.12
C LEU A 581 -1.20 -39.28 17.06
N ASP A 582 -0.39 -39.01 16.01
CA ASP A 582 -0.17 -39.91 14.88
C ASP A 582 0.83 -41.05 15.17
N VAL A 583 1.53 -41.03 16.30
CA VAL A 583 2.22 -42.23 16.78
C VAL A 583 1.13 -43.25 17.08
N GLN A 584 1.01 -44.29 16.24
CA GLN A 584 -0.15 -45.17 16.21
C GLN A 584 -0.45 -45.65 17.63
N LYS A 585 -1.69 -45.44 18.08
CA LYS A 585 -2.13 -45.82 19.44
C LYS A 585 -1.83 -47.29 19.75
N GLY A 586 -1.77 -48.14 18.72
CA GLY A 586 -1.40 -49.56 18.82
C GLY A 586 0.05 -49.81 19.24
N ASP A 587 1.00 -48.96 18.83
CA ASP A 587 2.44 -49.21 19.09
C ASP A 587 2.80 -49.01 20.56
N LEU A 588 2.30 -47.93 21.19
CA LEU A 588 2.59 -47.64 22.60
C LEU A 588 1.85 -48.56 23.57
N LEU A 589 0.56 -48.82 23.32
CA LEU A 589 -0.23 -49.68 24.19
C LEU A 589 0.19 -51.14 24.02
N GLY A 590 0.49 -51.58 22.79
CA GLY A 590 0.97 -52.92 22.51
C GLY A 590 2.36 -53.20 23.10
N GLU A 591 3.28 -52.24 23.10
CA GLU A 591 4.56 -52.37 23.83
C GLU A 591 4.34 -52.43 25.35
N ALA A 592 3.46 -51.59 25.90
CA ALA A 592 3.17 -51.59 27.33
C ALA A 592 2.52 -52.90 27.82
N LEU A 593 1.64 -53.50 27.01
CA LEU A 593 1.02 -54.80 27.29
C LEU A 593 2.05 -55.94 27.22
N ARG A 594 2.94 -55.92 26.22
CA ARG A 594 4.05 -56.88 26.11
C ARG A 594 4.99 -56.81 27.32
N GLU A 595 5.33 -55.62 27.81
CA GLU A 595 6.12 -55.46 29.05
C GLU A 595 5.38 -55.94 30.31
N ALA A 596 4.05 -55.98 30.30
CA ALA A 596 3.23 -56.45 31.42
C ALA A 596 2.99 -57.97 31.41
N GLY A 597 3.49 -58.69 30.38
CA GLY A 597 3.28 -60.13 30.22
C GLY A 597 1.87 -60.52 29.77
N ALA A 598 1.16 -59.61 29.09
CA ALA A 598 -0.21 -59.78 28.60
C ALA A 598 -0.26 -59.97 27.07
#